data_AF-A0A2R6DHQ7-F1
#
_entry.id   AF-A0A2R6DHQ7-F1
#
_cell.length_a   1.000
_cell.length_b   1.000
_cell.length_c   1.000
_cell.angle_alpha   90.00
_cell.angle_beta   90.00
_cell.angle_gamma   90.00
#
_symmetry.space_group_name_H-M   'P 1'
#
loop_
_entity.id
_entity.type
_entity.pdbx_description
1 polymer ?
#
loop_
_entity_poly.entity_id
_entity_poly.type
_entity_poly.pdbx_seq_one_letter_code
_entity_poly.pdbx_strand_id
1 'polypeptide(L)'
;RDRIVDAWALAAGDPYRAATHNKGVLNGMDALATATMNDWRAIEAGAHAYAARDGYGPLSTYEVAEDGALSCSIAVPVQVGTVGGATRAHPTARATMEILDVNAAGDLAGVFAAVGLAENLASMRALADEGIQAGHMRLHAKNVAREAGADDDLVEEVAARMVAEDDVRAGRARELVAELGEQVGRRDE
;
A
#
# COMPACT_ATOMS: atom_id res chain seq x y z
N ARG A 1 -16.42 -1.55 -2.23
CA ARG A 1 -16.73 -0.31 -1.46
C ARG A 1 -16.73 -0.61 0.03
N ASP A 2 -17.64 -1.43 0.55
CA ASP A 2 -17.80 -1.62 2.00
C ASP A 2 -16.54 -2.15 2.67
N ARG A 3 -15.85 -3.12 2.06
CA ARG A 3 -14.54 -3.60 2.54
C ARG A 3 -13.46 -2.50 2.66
N ILE A 4 -13.53 -1.46 1.84
CA ILE A 4 -12.61 -0.30 1.93
C ILE A 4 -12.96 0.54 3.17
N VAL A 5 -14.25 0.73 3.43
CA VAL A 5 -14.74 1.41 4.65
C VAL A 5 -14.37 0.59 5.89
N ASP A 6 -14.52 -0.73 5.86
CA ASP A 6 -14.13 -1.62 6.96
C ASP A 6 -12.61 -1.56 7.23
N ALA A 7 -11.80 -1.60 6.17
CA ALA A 7 -10.36 -1.47 6.29
C ALA A 7 -9.95 -0.09 6.86
N TRP A 8 -10.70 0.97 6.54
CA TRP A 8 -10.46 2.29 7.12
C TRP A 8 -10.87 2.31 8.59
N ALA A 9 -12.00 1.70 8.95
CA ALA A 9 -12.45 1.58 10.34
C ALA A 9 -11.40 0.87 11.21
N LEU A 10 -10.68 -0.11 10.66
CA LEU A 10 -9.52 -0.72 11.34
C LEU A 10 -8.40 0.30 11.60
N ALA A 11 -8.08 1.16 10.62
CA ALA A 11 -7.12 2.23 10.83
C ALA A 11 -7.60 3.28 11.84
N ALA A 12 -8.90 3.56 11.89
CA ALA A 12 -9.50 4.47 12.86
C ALA A 12 -9.50 3.90 14.29
N GLY A 13 -9.61 2.57 14.44
CA GLY A 13 -9.65 1.89 15.74
C GLY A 13 -8.30 1.44 16.30
N ASP A 14 -7.26 1.33 15.47
CA ASP A 14 -5.94 0.80 15.87
C ASP A 14 -4.79 1.71 15.40
N PRO A 15 -4.03 2.35 16.32
CA PRO A 15 -2.86 3.16 15.99
C PRO A 15 -1.78 2.44 15.17
N TYR A 16 -1.61 1.12 15.34
CA TYR A 16 -0.66 0.34 14.53
C TYR A 16 -1.08 0.31 13.06
N ARG A 17 -2.39 0.15 12.82
CA ARG A 17 -2.94 0.22 11.47
C ARG A 17 -2.94 1.66 10.95
N ALA A 18 -3.30 2.64 11.78
CA ALA A 18 -3.25 4.06 11.43
C ALA A 18 -1.85 4.47 10.92
N ALA A 19 -0.77 3.98 11.55
CA ALA A 19 0.59 4.30 11.14
C ALA A 19 0.87 3.83 9.71
N THR A 20 0.48 2.59 9.40
CA THR A 20 0.64 2.02 8.06
C THR A 20 -0.26 2.73 7.03
N HIS A 21 -1.48 3.09 7.45
CA HIS A 21 -2.44 3.83 6.63
C HIS A 21 -1.90 5.21 6.23
N ASN A 22 -1.37 5.96 7.20
CA ASN A 22 -0.77 7.28 6.98
C ASN A 22 0.52 7.19 6.18
N LYS A 23 1.34 6.16 6.39
CA LYS A 23 2.51 5.90 5.53
C LYS A 23 2.11 5.76 4.07
N GLY A 24 0.98 5.11 3.78
CA GLY A 24 0.42 5.01 2.42
C GLY A 24 0.07 6.37 1.81
N VAL A 25 -0.52 7.29 2.58
CA VAL A 25 -0.76 8.68 2.15
C VAL A 25 0.57 9.36 1.80
N LEU A 26 1.56 9.24 2.69
CA LEU A 26 2.84 9.94 2.58
C LEU A 26 3.73 9.41 1.47
N ASN A 27 3.60 8.15 1.05
CA ASN A 27 4.25 7.63 -0.17
C ASN A 27 4.03 8.54 -1.38
N GLY A 28 2.76 8.94 -1.61
CA GLY A 28 2.40 9.80 -2.74
C GLY A 28 2.86 11.24 -2.53
N MET A 29 2.65 11.77 -1.32
CA MET A 29 3.03 13.15 -0.98
C MET A 29 4.54 13.36 -1.06
N ASP A 30 5.35 12.44 -0.53
CA ASP A 30 6.82 12.54 -0.51
C ASP A 30 7.42 12.35 -1.90
N ALA A 31 6.81 11.52 -2.75
CA ALA A 31 7.18 11.42 -4.15
C ALA A 31 7.00 12.77 -4.86
N LEU A 32 5.88 13.45 -4.63
CA LEU A 32 5.62 14.78 -5.18
C LEU A 32 6.52 15.86 -4.55
N ALA A 33 6.80 15.78 -3.24
CA ALA A 33 7.76 16.65 -2.56
C ALA A 33 9.13 16.56 -3.21
N THR A 34 9.60 15.34 -3.44
CA THR A 34 10.89 15.07 -4.06
C THR A 34 10.93 15.59 -5.50
N ALA A 35 9.89 15.34 -6.29
CA ALA A 35 9.80 15.80 -7.68
C ALA A 35 9.82 17.34 -7.79
N THR A 36 9.15 18.03 -6.86
CA THR A 36 9.07 19.50 -6.81
C THR A 36 10.20 20.14 -5.98
N MET A 37 11.09 19.35 -5.39
CA MET A 37 12.12 19.80 -4.45
C MET A 37 11.57 20.59 -3.25
N ASN A 38 10.38 20.22 -2.77
CA ASN A 38 9.84 20.65 -1.49
C ASN A 38 10.41 19.79 -0.34
N ASP A 39 10.41 20.34 0.87
CA ASP A 39 10.91 19.63 2.06
C ASP A 39 9.88 18.59 2.55
N TRP A 40 10.07 17.33 2.17
CA TRP A 40 9.20 16.25 2.61
C TRP A 40 9.23 16.02 4.12
N ARG A 41 10.34 16.35 4.81
CA ARG A 41 10.43 16.17 6.28
C ARG A 41 9.49 17.14 7.00
N ALA A 42 9.33 18.35 6.47
CA ALA A 42 8.39 19.33 7.02
C ALA A 42 6.93 18.88 6.84
N ILE A 43 6.61 18.28 5.70
CA ILE A 43 5.29 17.71 5.40
C ILE A 43 5.00 16.52 6.32
N GLU A 44 5.92 15.56 6.38
CA GLU A 44 5.87 14.37 7.27
C GLU A 44 5.64 14.75 8.74
N ALA A 45 6.47 15.66 9.26
CA ALA A 45 6.35 16.12 10.65
C ALA A 45 4.99 16.77 10.93
N GLY A 46 4.51 17.62 10.01
CA GLY A 46 3.20 18.26 10.13
C GLY A 46 2.04 17.27 10.07
N ALA A 47 2.11 16.32 9.14
CA ALA A 47 1.10 15.29 8.94
C ALA A 47 1.01 14.37 10.16
N HIS A 48 2.11 13.79 10.62
CA HIS A 48 2.11 12.90 11.78
C HIS A 48 1.78 13.62 13.09
N ALA A 49 2.21 14.87 13.27
CA ALA A 49 1.79 15.66 14.42
C ALA A 49 0.28 15.98 14.39
N TYR A 50 -0.29 16.23 13.20
CA TYR A 50 -1.73 16.44 13.02
C TYR A 50 -2.52 15.17 13.33
N ALA A 51 -2.07 14.04 12.82
CA ALA A 51 -2.67 12.72 13.04
C ALA A 51 -2.73 12.32 14.52
N ALA A 52 -1.88 12.91 15.37
CA ALA A 52 -1.77 12.58 16.79
C ALA A 52 -2.51 13.54 17.74
N ARG A 53 -3.25 14.53 17.23
CA ARG A 53 -3.85 15.62 18.04
C ARG A 53 -4.83 15.14 19.11
N ASP A 54 -5.60 14.09 18.79
CA ASP A 54 -6.62 13.51 19.68
C ASP A 54 -6.32 12.03 19.97
N GLY A 55 -5.04 11.65 19.92
CA GLY A 55 -4.59 10.27 19.74
C GLY A 55 -4.17 10.02 18.29
N TYR A 56 -3.34 9.00 18.05
CA TYR A 56 -2.82 8.73 16.70
C TYR A 56 -3.85 8.01 15.83
N GLY A 57 -4.39 8.69 14.82
CA GLY A 57 -5.41 8.18 13.91
C GLY A 57 -5.10 8.41 12.42
N PRO A 58 -6.01 8.03 11.52
CA PRO A 58 -5.84 8.20 10.08
C PRO A 58 -6.01 9.66 9.64
N LEU A 59 -5.21 10.10 8.66
CA LEU A 59 -5.32 11.44 8.03
C LEU A 59 -6.51 11.57 7.08
N SER A 60 -7.05 10.45 6.63
CA SER A 60 -8.18 10.37 5.70
C SER A 60 -9.39 9.70 6.35
N THR A 61 -10.58 10.04 5.85
CA THR A 61 -11.87 9.45 6.22
C THR A 61 -12.50 8.77 5.03
N TYR A 62 -13.24 7.68 5.29
CA TYR A 62 -13.97 6.93 4.28
C TYR A 62 -15.38 6.65 4.80
N GLU A 63 -16.37 6.89 3.94
CA GLU A 63 -17.77 6.68 4.27
C GLU A 63 -18.56 6.26 3.02
N VAL A 64 -19.78 5.80 3.25
CA VAL A 64 -20.77 5.58 2.17
C VAL A 64 -21.68 6.79 2.15
N ALA A 65 -21.66 7.53 1.04
CA ALA A 65 -22.53 8.70 0.86
C ALA A 65 -24.01 8.30 0.74
N GLU A 66 -24.91 9.28 0.83
CA GLU A 66 -26.37 9.07 0.75
C GLU A 66 -26.81 8.40 -0.57
N ASP A 67 -26.10 8.66 -1.66
CA ASP A 67 -26.32 8.06 -2.98
C ASP A 67 -25.70 6.66 -3.13
N GLY A 68 -25.05 6.16 -2.08
CA GLY A 68 -24.33 4.88 -2.06
C GLY A 68 -22.93 4.93 -2.67
N ALA A 69 -22.41 6.09 -3.07
CA ALA A 69 -21.04 6.20 -3.55
C ALA A 69 -20.02 6.06 -2.40
N LEU A 70 -18.78 5.68 -2.74
CA LEU A 70 -17.67 5.82 -1.81
C LEU A 70 -17.30 7.31 -1.71
N SER A 71 -17.42 7.88 -0.52
CA SER A 71 -16.89 9.21 -0.21
C SER A 71 -15.59 9.04 0.56
N CYS A 72 -14.55 9.76 0.15
CA CYS A 72 -13.28 9.79 0.84
C CYS A 72 -12.74 11.22 0.89
N SER A 73 -12.17 11.59 2.03
CA SER A 73 -11.61 12.92 2.24
C SER A 73 -10.32 12.85 3.04
N ILE A 74 -9.54 13.92 3.02
CA ILE A 74 -8.27 14.02 3.75
C ILE A 74 -8.15 15.40 4.39
N ALA A 75 -7.62 15.44 5.61
CA ALA A 75 -7.20 16.67 6.28
C ALA A 75 -5.75 16.51 6.73
N VAL A 76 -4.85 17.31 6.13
CA VAL A 76 -3.41 17.22 6.39
C VAL A 76 -2.77 18.60 6.26
N PRO A 77 -1.88 18.99 7.19
CA PRO A 77 -1.05 20.18 7.01
C PRO A 77 -0.05 19.96 5.87
N VAL A 78 -0.03 20.89 4.90
CA VAL A 78 0.89 20.82 3.78
C VAL A 78 1.67 22.12 3.69
N GLN A 79 2.92 22.07 4.15
CA GLN A 79 3.84 23.21 4.06
C GLN A 79 4.69 23.09 2.80
N VAL A 80 4.32 23.82 1.75
CA VAL A 80 4.97 23.79 0.43
C VAL A 80 5.21 25.20 -0.10
N GLY A 81 6.18 25.32 -1.02
CA GLY A 81 6.50 26.54 -1.72
C GLY A 81 6.45 26.36 -3.23
N THR A 82 5.93 27.36 -3.94
CA THR A 82 6.03 27.49 -5.41
C THR A 82 7.22 28.37 -5.83
N VAL A 83 7.86 29.04 -4.86
CA VAL A 83 8.98 29.97 -5.04
C VAL A 83 9.99 29.83 -3.92
N GLY A 84 11.28 29.85 -4.27
CA GLY A 84 12.41 29.76 -3.33
C GLY A 84 13.12 28.40 -3.34
N GLY A 85 14.30 28.35 -2.74
CA GLY A 85 15.08 27.12 -2.54
C GLY A 85 15.46 26.35 -3.82
N ALA A 86 15.53 25.03 -3.71
CA ALA A 86 15.86 24.12 -4.81
C ALA A 86 14.75 24.02 -5.88
N THR A 87 13.52 24.43 -5.56
CA THR A 87 12.31 24.36 -6.41
C THR A 87 12.48 25.12 -7.74
N ARG A 88 13.21 26.25 -7.75
CA ARG A 88 13.55 26.99 -8.99
C ARG A 88 14.94 26.66 -9.55
N ALA A 89 15.86 26.25 -8.67
CA ALA A 89 17.24 25.98 -9.06
C ALA A 89 17.37 24.66 -9.85
N HIS A 90 16.64 23.63 -9.43
CA HIS A 90 16.76 22.29 -9.99
C HIS A 90 15.94 22.13 -11.29
N PRO A 91 16.55 21.68 -12.40
CA PRO A 91 15.84 21.53 -13.68
C PRO A 91 14.61 20.63 -13.61
N THR A 92 14.69 19.50 -12.89
CA THR A 92 13.55 18.60 -12.71
C THR A 92 12.40 19.27 -11.97
N ALA A 93 12.69 20.05 -10.91
CA ALA A 93 11.64 20.74 -10.16
C ALA A 93 10.91 21.76 -11.02
N ARG A 94 11.63 22.50 -11.89
CA ARG A 94 11.00 23.40 -12.86
C ARG A 94 10.10 22.65 -13.83
N ALA A 95 10.59 21.56 -14.43
CA ALA A 95 9.80 20.75 -15.35
C ALA A 95 8.56 20.16 -14.68
N THR A 96 8.68 19.67 -13.43
CA THR A 96 7.54 19.18 -12.66
C THR A 96 6.54 20.29 -12.38
N MET A 97 6.97 21.48 -11.97
CA MET A 97 6.07 22.62 -11.74
C MET A 97 5.39 23.10 -13.02
N GLU A 98 6.06 23.04 -14.17
CA GLU A 98 5.48 23.31 -15.49
C GLU A 98 4.41 22.28 -15.88
N ILE A 99 4.64 20.99 -15.60
CA ILE A 99 3.64 19.93 -15.83
C ILE A 99 2.42 20.10 -14.92
N LEU A 100 2.63 20.47 -13.66
CA LEU A 100 1.55 20.67 -12.68
C LEU A 100 0.72 21.93 -12.99
N ASP A 101 1.31 22.93 -13.64
CA ASP A 101 0.69 24.22 -13.98
C ASP A 101 0.03 24.93 -12.78
N VAL A 102 0.70 24.87 -11.61
CA VAL A 102 0.23 25.52 -10.38
C VAL A 102 1.17 26.64 -9.96
N ASN A 103 0.58 27.80 -9.64
CA ASN A 103 1.33 29.02 -9.32
C ASN A 103 1.20 29.44 -7.85
N ALA A 104 0.08 29.08 -7.20
CA ALA A 104 -0.16 29.38 -5.80
C ALA A 104 0.19 28.20 -4.89
N ALA A 105 0.80 28.49 -3.73
CA ALA A 105 1.15 27.47 -2.74
C ALA A 105 -0.09 26.73 -2.19
N GLY A 106 -1.24 27.40 -2.11
CA GLY A 106 -2.51 26.78 -1.73
C GLY A 106 -2.98 25.73 -2.73
N ASP A 107 -2.89 26.02 -4.03
CA ASP A 107 -3.25 25.07 -5.07
C ASP A 107 -2.29 23.88 -5.09
N LEU A 108 -0.98 24.14 -4.96
CA LEU A 108 0.02 23.09 -4.83
C LEU A 108 -0.27 22.21 -3.60
N ALA A 109 -0.59 22.81 -2.44
CA ALA A 109 -0.98 22.06 -1.25
C ALA A 109 -2.21 21.18 -1.49
N GLY A 110 -3.21 21.67 -2.23
CA GLY A 110 -4.36 20.89 -2.68
C GLY A 110 -3.98 19.69 -3.55
N VAL A 111 -3.05 19.87 -4.49
CA VAL A 111 -2.51 18.77 -5.31
C VAL A 111 -1.83 17.71 -4.44
N PHE A 112 -1.00 18.11 -3.47
CA PHE A 112 -0.37 17.18 -2.52
C PHE A 112 -1.40 16.37 -1.73
N ALA A 113 -2.43 17.03 -1.18
CA ALA A 113 -3.49 16.35 -0.47
C ALA A 113 -4.27 15.38 -1.38
N ALA A 114 -4.58 15.78 -2.62
CA ALA A 114 -5.25 14.93 -3.60
C ALA A 114 -4.42 13.70 -3.97
N VAL A 115 -3.11 13.87 -4.20
CA VAL A 115 -2.19 12.75 -4.48
C VAL A 115 -2.11 11.80 -3.28
N GLY A 116 -1.99 12.33 -2.07
CA GLY A 116 -1.99 11.51 -0.84
C GLY A 116 -3.28 10.71 -0.67
N LEU A 117 -4.44 11.33 -0.94
CA LEU A 117 -5.72 10.63 -0.89
C LEU A 117 -5.85 9.56 -1.98
N ALA A 118 -5.39 9.85 -3.20
CA ALA A 118 -5.40 8.89 -4.31
C ALA A 118 -4.52 7.65 -4.02
N GLU A 119 -3.31 7.86 -3.51
CA GLU A 119 -2.39 6.78 -3.14
C GLU A 119 -2.95 5.93 -1.98
N ASN A 120 -3.58 6.60 -1.01
CA ASN A 120 -4.26 5.92 0.08
C ASN A 120 -5.44 5.09 -0.43
N LEU A 121 -6.29 5.63 -1.31
CA LEU A 121 -7.41 4.89 -1.91
C LEU A 121 -6.92 3.68 -2.71
N ALA A 122 -5.84 3.82 -3.49
CA ALA A 122 -5.25 2.72 -4.22
C ALA A 122 -4.75 1.62 -3.27
N SER A 123 -4.06 1.99 -2.20
CA SER A 123 -3.58 1.07 -1.16
C SER A 123 -4.74 0.35 -0.47
N MET A 124 -5.79 1.07 -0.11
CA MET A 124 -6.99 0.52 0.54
C MET A 124 -7.74 -0.43 -0.38
N ARG A 125 -7.88 -0.08 -1.66
CA ARG A 125 -8.47 -0.96 -2.68
C ARG A 125 -7.65 -2.24 -2.83
N ALA A 126 -6.33 -2.16 -2.86
CA ALA A 126 -5.47 -3.32 -2.98
C ALA A 126 -5.55 -4.27 -1.78
N LEU A 127 -5.74 -3.72 -0.57
CA LEU A 127 -5.90 -4.51 0.66
C LEU A 127 -7.29 -5.12 0.81
N ALA A 128 -8.32 -4.40 0.35
CA ALA A 128 -9.70 -4.86 0.39
C ALA A 128 -10.07 -5.84 -0.75
N ASP A 129 -9.19 -5.96 -1.76
CA ASP A 129 -9.37 -6.86 -2.89
C ASP A 129 -8.79 -8.25 -2.59
N GLU A 130 -9.66 -9.26 -2.63
CA GLU A 130 -9.29 -10.67 -2.44
C GLU A 130 -8.34 -11.16 -3.54
N GLY A 131 -8.42 -10.61 -4.76
CA GLY A 131 -7.59 -11.06 -5.87
C GLY A 131 -6.09 -10.82 -5.65
N ILE A 132 -5.74 -9.69 -5.04
CA ILE A 132 -4.34 -9.35 -4.75
C ILE A 132 -3.82 -10.18 -3.57
N GLN A 133 -4.63 -10.37 -2.54
CA GLN A 133 -4.29 -11.24 -1.40
C GLN A 133 -4.10 -12.69 -1.84
N ALA A 134 -4.98 -13.22 -2.69
CA ALA A 134 -4.85 -14.56 -3.25
C ALA A 134 -3.57 -14.71 -4.09
N GLY A 135 -3.21 -13.70 -4.88
CA GLY A 135 -1.97 -13.66 -5.65
C GLY A 135 -0.71 -13.70 -4.77
N HIS A 136 -0.68 -12.89 -3.71
CA HIS A 136 0.41 -12.87 -2.73
C HIS A 136 0.52 -14.19 -1.97
N MET A 137 -0.61 -14.76 -1.50
CA MET A 137 -0.64 -16.04 -0.81
C MET A 137 -0.15 -17.18 -1.71
N ARG A 138 -0.52 -17.16 -2.99
CA ARG A 138 -0.02 -18.14 -3.97
C ARG A 138 1.49 -18.01 -4.16
N LEU A 139 2.04 -16.80 -4.26
CA LEU A 139 3.48 -16.59 -4.35
C LEU A 139 4.21 -17.03 -3.07
N HIS A 140 3.65 -16.71 -1.90
CA HIS A 140 4.17 -17.13 -0.61
C HIS A 140 4.21 -18.66 -0.49
N ALA A 141 3.12 -19.35 -0.85
CA ALA A 141 3.05 -20.80 -0.86
C ALA A 141 4.11 -21.43 -1.80
N LYS A 142 4.35 -20.84 -2.98
CA LYS A 142 5.43 -21.29 -3.89
C LYS A 142 6.82 -21.13 -3.27
N ASN A 143 7.06 -20.03 -2.57
CA ASN A 143 8.35 -19.82 -1.89
C ASN A 143 8.55 -20.84 -0.76
N VAL A 144 7.51 -21.10 0.04
CA VAL A 144 7.55 -22.13 1.09
C VAL A 144 7.77 -23.53 0.50
N ALA A 145 7.15 -23.86 -0.64
CA ALA A 145 7.38 -25.13 -1.35
C ALA A 145 8.84 -25.27 -1.81
N ARG A 146 9.42 -24.23 -2.41
CA ARG A 146 10.83 -24.22 -2.82
C ARG A 146 11.79 -24.36 -1.64
N GLU A 147 11.55 -23.64 -0.55
CA GLU A 147 12.35 -23.74 0.68
C GLU A 147 12.26 -25.12 1.33
N ALA A 148 11.14 -25.83 1.14
CA ALA A 148 10.97 -27.21 1.58
C ALA A 148 11.65 -28.25 0.67
N GLY A 149 12.26 -27.81 -0.44
CA GLY A 149 12.98 -28.67 -1.38
C GLY A 149 12.12 -29.27 -2.50
N ALA A 150 10.98 -28.67 -2.83
CA ALA A 150 10.21 -29.07 -4.00
C ALA A 150 11.01 -28.81 -5.29
N ASP A 151 11.10 -29.82 -6.16
CA ASP A 151 11.59 -29.63 -7.53
C ASP A 151 10.66 -28.68 -8.32
N ASP A 152 11.20 -27.98 -9.31
CA ASP A 152 10.47 -26.94 -10.06
C ASP A 152 9.14 -27.44 -10.65
N ASP A 153 9.08 -28.71 -11.05
CA ASP A 153 7.88 -29.35 -11.61
C ASP A 153 6.79 -29.62 -10.55
N LEU A 154 7.17 -29.69 -9.27
CA LEU A 154 6.27 -29.96 -8.13
C LEU A 154 5.85 -28.69 -7.38
N VAL A 155 6.58 -27.58 -7.54
CA VAL A 155 6.33 -26.31 -6.80
C VAL A 155 4.88 -25.84 -6.94
N GLU A 156 4.31 -25.87 -8.15
CA GLU A 156 2.92 -25.43 -8.37
C GLU A 156 1.90 -26.33 -7.67
N GLU A 157 2.10 -27.65 -7.71
CA GLU A 157 1.15 -28.60 -7.12
C GLU A 157 1.23 -28.61 -5.59
N VAL A 158 2.45 -28.58 -5.02
CA VAL A 158 2.67 -28.44 -3.57
C VAL A 158 2.05 -27.13 -3.06
N ALA A 159 2.31 -26.00 -3.74
CA ALA A 159 1.74 -24.72 -3.37
C ALA A 159 0.21 -24.71 -3.47
N ALA A 160 -0.36 -25.30 -4.53
CA ALA A 160 -1.80 -25.38 -4.70
C ALA A 160 -2.48 -26.23 -3.60
N ARG A 161 -1.89 -27.37 -3.21
CA ARG A 161 -2.40 -28.20 -2.12
C ARG A 161 -2.32 -27.49 -0.76
N MET A 162 -1.20 -26.84 -0.43
CA MET A 162 -1.09 -26.06 0.81
C MET A 162 -2.15 -24.96 0.91
N VAL A 163 -2.42 -24.26 -0.21
CA VAL A 163 -3.47 -23.22 -0.25
C VAL A 163 -4.86 -23.82 -0.14
N ALA A 164 -5.13 -24.96 -0.78
CA ALA A 164 -6.42 -25.64 -0.69
C ALA A 164 -6.70 -26.21 0.71
N GLU A 165 -5.65 -26.57 1.45
CA GLU A 165 -5.72 -27.09 2.83
C GLU A 165 -5.68 -25.98 3.90
N ASP A 166 -5.47 -24.72 3.51
CA ASP A 166 -5.24 -23.57 4.42
C ASP A 166 -4.06 -23.79 5.41
N ASP A 167 -3.03 -24.55 4.99
CA ASP A 167 -1.84 -24.87 5.80
C ASP A 167 -0.54 -24.55 5.05
N VAL A 168 -0.28 -23.26 4.87
CA VAL A 168 0.95 -22.76 4.25
C VAL A 168 2.08 -22.69 5.28
N ARG A 169 2.62 -23.86 5.64
CA ARG A 169 3.75 -23.99 6.58
C ARG A 169 4.83 -24.91 6.03
N ALA A 170 6.07 -24.63 6.39
CA ALA A 170 7.23 -25.43 5.95
C ALA A 170 7.13 -26.91 6.34
N GLY A 171 6.46 -27.25 7.44
CA GLY A 171 6.20 -28.64 7.84
C GLY A 171 5.34 -29.36 6.80
N ARG A 172 4.16 -28.80 6.51
CA ARG A 172 3.23 -29.36 5.53
C ARG A 172 3.80 -29.41 4.12
N ALA A 173 4.58 -28.39 3.74
CA ALA A 173 5.29 -28.38 2.47
C ALA A 173 6.21 -29.60 2.30
N ARG A 174 6.98 -29.99 3.34
CA ARG A 174 7.87 -31.16 3.29
C ARG A 174 7.11 -32.47 3.16
N GLU A 175 5.97 -32.59 3.85
CA GLU A 175 5.09 -33.77 3.74
C GLU A 175 4.59 -33.92 2.30
N LEU A 176 4.07 -32.85 1.72
CA LEU A 176 3.57 -32.84 0.34
C LEU A 176 4.67 -33.13 -0.69
N VAL A 177 5.89 -32.62 -0.49
CA VAL A 177 7.03 -32.92 -1.36
C VAL A 177 7.37 -34.42 -1.33
N ALA A 178 7.39 -35.04 -0.14
CA ALA A 178 7.64 -36.47 0.00
C ALA A 178 6.52 -37.31 -0.65
N GLU A 179 5.26 -36.98 -0.37
CA GLU A 179 4.08 -37.67 -0.94
C GLU A 179 4.06 -37.63 -2.47
N LEU A 180 4.36 -36.47 -3.05
CA LEU A 180 4.36 -36.27 -4.50
C LEU A 180 5.59 -36.86 -5.19
N GLY A 181 6.77 -36.77 -4.56
CA GLY A 181 8.00 -37.39 -5.08
C GLY A 181 7.87 -38.92 -5.22
N GLU A 182 7.24 -39.58 -4.26
CA GLU A 182 6.96 -41.03 -4.32
C GLU A 182 5.93 -41.43 -5.39
N GLN A 183 5.06 -40.50 -5.81
CA GLN A 183 4.07 -40.75 -6.87
C GLN A 183 4.65 -40.55 -8.27
N VAL A 184 5.58 -39.61 -8.44
CA VAL A 184 6.33 -39.44 -9.69
C VAL A 184 7.21 -40.65 -9.94
N GLY A 185 7.97 -41.10 -8.93
CA GLY A 185 8.83 -42.28 -9.06
C GLY A 185 8.09 -43.58 -9.42
N ARG A 186 6.80 -43.71 -9.05
CA ARG A 186 5.94 -44.86 -9.41
C ARG A 186 5.27 -44.76 -10.77
N ARG A 187 5.27 -43.59 -11.41
CA ARG A 187 4.73 -43.39 -12.77
C ARG A 187 5.77 -43.60 -13.87
N ASP A 188 7.04 -43.49 -13.51
CA ASP A 188 8.18 -43.67 -14.42
C ASP A 188 8.73 -45.12 -14.42
N GLU A 189 8.16 -46.03 -13.63
CA GLU A 189 8.37 -47.50 -13.63
C GLU A 189 7.32 -48.23 -14.48
#